data_AF-A0A7S0M034-F1
#
_entry.id   AF-A0A7S0M034-F1
#
_cell.length_a   1.000
_cell.length_b   1.000
_cell.length_c   1.000
_cell.angle_alpha   90.00
_cell.angle_beta   90.00
_cell.angle_gamma   90.00
#
_symmetry.space_group_name_H-M   'P 1'
#
loop_
_entity.id
_entity.type
_entity.pdbx_description
1 polymer ?
#
loop_
_entity_poly.entity_id
_entity_poly.type
_entity_poly.pdbx_seq_one_letter_code
_entity_poly.pdbx_strand_id
1 'polypeptide(L)'
;QLHALPTASIIRIKALTELDASDNKLTEVPSTLLQLLPHLEVLNLEGNRLTVPSLDFRDCQLRKLLLGLNALEYLPTLAPLTQLVELSVYSLRICALSPRGDPLRVFE
;
A
#
# COMPACT_ATOMS: atom_id res chain seq x y z
N GLN A 1 13.37 10.06 -8.35
CA GLN A 1 12.69 9.57 -7.14
C GLN A 1 11.50 10.47 -6.86
N LEU A 2 10.29 9.90 -6.90
CA LEU A 2 9.02 10.58 -6.70
C LEU A 2 8.70 10.74 -5.20
N HIS A 3 8.14 11.88 -4.81
CA HIS A 3 7.64 12.12 -3.45
C HIS A 3 6.13 11.89 -3.32
N ALA A 4 5.41 12.02 -4.44
CA ALA A 4 3.99 11.74 -4.56
C ALA A 4 3.69 11.15 -5.95
N LEU A 5 2.63 10.36 -6.07
CA LEU A 5 2.16 9.88 -7.36
C LEU A 5 1.52 11.02 -8.16
N PRO A 6 1.74 11.11 -9.49
CA PRO A 6 1.04 12.05 -10.37
C PRO A 6 -0.40 11.56 -10.65
N THR A 7 -1.21 11.51 -9.60
CA THR A 7 -2.55 10.91 -9.59
C THR A 7 -3.43 11.48 -10.71
N ALA A 8 -3.41 12.80 -10.92
CA ALA A 8 -4.20 13.46 -11.97
C ALA A 8 -3.95 12.90 -13.38
N SER A 9 -2.74 12.42 -13.66
CA SER A 9 -2.37 11.84 -14.94
C SER A 9 -2.66 10.33 -14.98
N ILE A 10 -2.28 9.60 -13.93
CA ILE A 10 -2.42 8.13 -13.88
C ILE A 10 -3.89 7.72 -13.93
N ILE A 11 -4.79 8.46 -13.26
CA ILE A 11 -6.23 8.12 -13.22
C ILE A 11 -6.92 8.26 -14.58
N ARG A 12 -6.28 8.86 -15.59
CA ARG A 12 -6.80 8.92 -16.95
C ARG A 12 -6.61 7.61 -17.70
N ILE A 13 -5.70 6.75 -17.22
CA ILE A 13 -5.40 5.44 -17.79
C ILE A 13 -6.34 4.42 -17.14
N LYS A 14 -7.62 4.45 -17.50
CA LYS A 14 -8.63 3.59 -16.85
C LYS A 14 -8.38 2.10 -17.00
N ALA A 15 -7.72 1.71 -18.09
CA ALA A 15 -7.35 0.31 -18.36
C ALA A 15 -6.03 -0.13 -17.69
N LEU A 16 -5.46 0.67 -16.77
CA LEU A 16 -4.22 0.31 -16.09
C LEU A 16 -4.43 -0.93 -15.20
N THR A 17 -3.70 -2.00 -15.50
CA THR A 17 -3.73 -3.26 -14.75
C THR A 17 -2.54 -3.40 -13.80
N GLU A 18 -1.41 -2.75 -14.10
CA GLU A 18 -0.21 -2.79 -13.28
C GLU A 18 0.32 -1.38 -13.05
N LEU A 19 0.62 -1.06 -11.79
CA LEU A 19 1.24 0.19 -11.38
C LEU A 19 2.47 -0.14 -10.55
N ASP A 20 3.65 0.09 -11.13
CA ASP A 20 4.91 0.05 -10.44
C ASP A 20 5.36 1.47 -10.06
N ALA A 21 5.41 1.74 -8.76
CA ALA A 21 5.98 2.94 -8.17
C ALA A 21 7.02 2.61 -7.09
N SER A 22 7.69 1.46 -7.23
CA SER A 22 8.76 1.03 -6.34
C SER A 22 9.99 1.94 -6.39
N ASP A 23 10.86 1.84 -5.37
CA ASP A 23 12.12 2.58 -5.24
C ASP A 23 11.98 4.11 -5.37
N ASN A 24 10.92 4.63 -4.76
CA ASN A 24 10.64 6.06 -4.69
C ASN A 24 10.73 6.58 -3.25
N LYS A 25 10.23 7.79 -3.00
CA LYS A 25 10.18 8.42 -1.68
C LYS A 25 8.74 8.73 -1.29
N LEU A 26 7.79 7.92 -1.75
CA LEU A 26 6.38 8.11 -1.43
C LEU A 26 6.19 7.94 0.08
N THR A 27 5.62 8.95 0.72
CA THR A 27 5.22 8.90 2.13
C THR A 27 3.74 8.57 2.28
N GLU A 28 2.97 8.79 1.23
CA GLU A 28 1.54 8.50 1.17
C GLU A 28 1.12 8.13 -0.26
N VAL A 29 -0.03 7.47 -0.36
CA VAL A 29 -0.73 7.18 -1.61
C VAL A 29 -2.20 7.56 -1.38
N PRO A 30 -2.89 8.18 -2.36
CA PRO A 30 -4.29 8.55 -2.20
C PRO A 30 -5.15 7.32 -1.85
N SER A 31 -5.99 7.44 -0.83
CA SER A 31 -6.85 6.34 -0.37
C SER A 31 -7.79 5.83 -1.46
N THR A 32 -8.20 6.73 -2.36
CA THR A 32 -9.11 6.46 -3.48
C THR A 32 -8.42 5.93 -4.74
N LEU A 33 -7.10 5.68 -4.71
CA LEU A 33 -6.35 5.25 -5.89
C LEU A 33 -6.98 4.02 -6.58
N LEU A 34 -7.36 3.01 -5.79
CA LEU A 34 -7.93 1.76 -6.31
C LEU A 34 -9.37 1.93 -6.83
N GLN A 35 -10.13 2.90 -6.30
CA GLN A 35 -11.44 3.26 -6.82
C GLN A 35 -11.32 3.99 -8.17
N LEU A 36 -10.25 4.77 -8.35
CA LEU A 36 -10.00 5.54 -9.57
C LEU A 36 -9.37 4.68 -10.68
N LEU A 37 -8.78 3.54 -10.32
CA LEU A 37 -8.15 2.55 -11.19
C LEU A 37 -8.80 1.17 -10.98
N PRO A 38 -10.05 0.98 -11.42
CA PRO A 38 -10.87 -0.19 -11.07
C PRO A 38 -10.35 -1.52 -11.65
N HIS A 39 -9.47 -1.45 -12.65
CA HIS A 39 -8.88 -2.61 -13.32
C HIS A 39 -7.47 -2.95 -12.80
N LEU A 40 -6.98 -2.25 -11.77
CA LEU A 40 -5.64 -2.50 -11.25
C LEU A 40 -5.56 -3.84 -10.54
N GLU A 41 -4.69 -4.72 -11.03
CA GLU A 41 -4.42 -6.06 -10.49
C GLU A 41 -3.09 -6.11 -9.72
N VAL A 42 -2.09 -5.33 -10.13
CA VAL A 42 -0.76 -5.30 -9.52
C VAL A 42 -0.43 -3.90 -9.05
N LEU A 43 -0.14 -3.77 -7.76
CA LEU A 43 0.36 -2.52 -7.17
C LEU A 43 1.70 -2.79 -6.48
N ASN A 44 2.77 -2.25 -7.04
CA ASN A 44 4.10 -2.29 -6.46
C ASN A 44 4.47 -0.93 -5.87
N LEU A 45 4.62 -0.90 -4.55
CA LEU A 45 5.02 0.27 -3.76
C LEU A 45 6.27 -0.03 -2.92
N GLU A 46 7.02 -1.08 -3.27
CA GLU A 46 8.22 -1.50 -2.55
C GLU A 46 9.29 -0.40 -2.51
N GLY A 47 10.10 -0.33 -1.46
CA GLY A 47 11.22 0.62 -1.40
C GLY A 47 10.80 2.08 -1.27
N ASN A 48 9.66 2.35 -0.63
CA ASN A 48 9.15 3.69 -0.35
C ASN A 48 9.25 4.04 1.15
N ARG A 49 8.55 5.09 1.58
CA ARG A 49 8.56 5.60 2.96
C ARG A 49 7.15 5.61 3.55
N LEU A 50 6.28 4.70 3.10
CA LEU A 50 4.91 4.58 3.59
C LEU A 50 4.95 4.12 5.04
N THR A 51 4.19 4.79 5.91
CA THR A 51 4.01 4.41 7.32
C THR A 51 2.71 3.65 7.56
N VAL A 52 1.68 3.96 6.77
CA VAL A 52 0.45 3.19 6.68
C VAL A 52 -0.01 3.24 5.22
N PRO A 53 -0.50 2.13 4.64
CA PRO A 53 -1.12 2.20 3.33
C PRO A 53 -2.57 2.60 3.56
N SER A 54 -2.87 3.90 3.42
CA SER A 54 -4.22 4.48 3.55
C SER A 54 -5.17 4.07 2.42
N LEU A 55 -4.89 2.99 1.69
CA LEU A 55 -5.65 2.54 0.53
C LEU A 55 -7.00 1.95 0.96
N ASP A 56 -8.07 2.35 0.29
CA ASP A 56 -9.37 1.70 0.40
C ASP A 56 -9.42 0.52 -0.57
N PHE A 57 -9.40 -0.70 -0.01
CA PHE A 57 -9.40 -1.94 -0.78
C PHE A 57 -10.79 -2.44 -1.19
N ARG A 58 -11.86 -1.71 -0.86
CA ARG A 58 -13.23 -2.10 -1.25
C ARG A 58 -13.36 -2.16 -2.78
N ASP A 59 -14.02 -3.21 -3.25
CA ASP A 59 -14.35 -3.48 -4.65
C ASP A 59 -13.15 -3.49 -5.63
N CYS A 60 -11.91 -3.55 -5.11
CA CYS A 60 -10.73 -3.60 -5.95
C CYS A 60 -10.45 -5.00 -6.51
N GLN A 61 -9.74 -5.07 -7.63
CA GLN A 61 -9.37 -6.31 -8.31
C GLN A 61 -7.91 -6.70 -8.07
N LEU A 62 -7.29 -6.18 -7.00
CA LEU A 62 -5.89 -6.43 -6.71
C LEU A 62 -5.63 -7.92 -6.47
N ARG A 63 -4.65 -8.43 -7.22
CA ARG A 63 -4.10 -9.78 -7.13
C ARG A 63 -2.72 -9.76 -6.50
N LYS A 64 -1.95 -8.69 -6.70
CA LYS A 64 -0.61 -8.52 -6.11
C LYS A 64 -0.47 -7.16 -5.44
N LEU A 65 -0.05 -7.18 -4.19
CA LEU A 65 0.25 -5.99 -3.40
C LEU A 65 1.65 -6.11 -2.81
N LEU A 66 2.58 -5.29 -3.30
CA LEU A 66 3.97 -5.30 -2.84
C LEU A 66 4.25 -4.02 -2.05
N LEU A 67 4.52 -4.19 -0.76
CA LEU A 67 4.72 -3.12 0.22
C LEU A 67 6.03 -3.27 0.99
N GLY A 68 6.93 -4.17 0.55
CA GLY A 68 8.22 -4.39 1.19
C GLY A 68 9.06 -3.11 1.27
N LEU A 69 10.08 -3.12 2.13
CA LEU A 69 11.05 -2.01 2.24
C LEU A 69 10.39 -0.64 2.43
N ASN A 70 9.28 -0.61 3.19
CA ASN A 70 8.61 0.61 3.64
C ASN A 70 8.79 0.81 5.15
N ALA A 71 8.33 1.95 5.66
CA ALA A 71 8.35 2.24 7.09
C ALA A 71 7.02 1.87 7.78
N LEU A 72 6.35 0.80 7.32
CA LEU A 72 5.00 0.48 7.79
C LEU A 72 5.02 0.17 9.28
N GLU A 73 4.22 0.93 10.02
CA GLU A 73 3.98 0.71 11.45
C GLU A 73 2.89 -0.36 11.64
N TYR A 74 1.93 -0.41 10.71
CA TYR A 74 0.80 -1.33 10.72
C TYR A 74 0.51 -1.89 9.33
N LEU A 75 -0.03 -3.10 9.31
CA LEU A 75 -0.65 -3.65 8.10
C LEU A 75 -2.05 -3.07 7.94
N PRO A 76 -2.49 -2.79 6.70
CA PRO A 76 -3.86 -2.34 6.48
C PRO A 76 -4.85 -3.49 6.68
N THR A 77 -6.14 -3.18 6.72
CA THR A 77 -7.19 -4.20 6.67
C THR A 77 -7.21 -4.87 5.29
N LEU A 78 -6.75 -6.12 5.23
CA LEU A 78 -6.68 -6.91 4.00
C LEU A 78 -7.96 -7.70 3.71
N ALA A 79 -8.94 -7.74 4.62
CA ALA A 79 -10.17 -8.50 4.46
C ALA A 79 -10.94 -8.25 3.14
N PRO A 80 -10.97 -7.03 2.56
CA PRO A 80 -11.60 -6.79 1.27
C PRO A 80 -10.87 -7.38 0.05
N LEU A 81 -9.58 -7.74 0.20
CA LEU A 81 -8.71 -8.20 -0.88
C LEU A 81 -8.97 -9.69 -1.21
N THR A 82 -10.19 -10.01 -1.64
CA THR A 82 -10.65 -11.39 -1.87
C THR A 82 -9.96 -12.09 -3.05
N GLN A 83 -9.33 -11.33 -3.95
CA GLN A 83 -8.62 -11.85 -5.13
C GLN A 83 -7.10 -11.89 -4.96
N LEU A 84 -6.58 -11.52 -3.79
CA LEU A 84 -5.14 -11.39 -3.55
C LEU A 84 -4.47 -12.77 -3.57
N VAL A 85 -3.50 -12.92 -4.47
CA VAL A 85 -2.65 -14.12 -4.57
C VAL A 85 -1.25 -13.88 -4.04
N GLU A 86 -0.81 -12.62 -3.97
CA GLU A 86 0.53 -12.25 -3.55
C GLU A 86 0.51 -10.99 -2.68
N LEU A 87 1.08 -11.10 -1.49
CA LEU A 87 1.30 -9.99 -0.57
C LEU A 87 2.76 -10.01 -0.13
N SER A 88 3.50 -8.94 -0.43
CA SER A 88 4.87 -8.75 0.05
C SER A 88 4.89 -7.66 1.12
N VAL A 89 5.26 -8.04 2.34
CA VAL A 89 5.30 -7.16 3.52
C VAL A 89 6.52 -7.49 4.39
N TYR A 90 7.72 -7.21 3.89
CA TYR A 90 8.98 -7.45 4.59
C TYR A 90 9.71 -6.14 4.93
N SER A 91 10.66 -6.21 5.87
CA SER A 91 11.38 -5.04 6.40
C SER A 91 10.47 -3.96 6.98
N LEU A 92 9.43 -4.40 7.69
CA LEU A 92 8.49 -3.49 8.35
C LEU A 92 9.07 -2.97 9.67
N ARG A 93 8.65 -1.78 10.09
CA ARG A 93 8.92 -1.24 11.42
C ARG A 93 7.73 -1.48 12.34
N ILE A 94 7.11 -2.67 12.28
CA ILE A 94 5.92 -2.96 13.09
C ILE A 94 6.25 -2.69 14.55
N CYS A 95 5.70 -1.60 15.08
CA CYS A 95 5.59 -1.38 16.50
C CYS A 95 4.53 -2.38 16.95
N ALA A 96 4.94 -3.38 17.73
CA ALA A 96 4.00 -4.34 18.28
C ALA A 96 2.88 -3.56 18.98
N LEU A 97 1.64 -3.64 18.49
CA LEU A 97 0.50 -3.21 19.28
C LEU A 97 0.17 -4.36 20.21
N SER A 98 -0.13 -4.03 21.47
CA SER A 98 -0.83 -4.99 22.31
C SER A 98 -2.16 -5.38 21.63
N PRO A 99 -2.79 -6.52 21.96
CA PRO A 99 -4.10 -6.92 21.42
C PRO A 99 -5.23 -5.88 21.59
N ARG A 100 -4.97 -4.78 22.31
CA ARG A 100 -5.89 -3.68 22.61
C ARG A 100 -5.68 -2.44 21.74
N GLY A 101 -4.69 -2.43 20.84
CA GLY A 101 -4.43 -1.29 19.95
C GLY A 101 -3.54 -0.19 20.53
N ASP A 102 -2.94 -0.42 21.71
CA ASP A 102 -1.97 0.52 22.29
C ASP A 102 -0.54 0.21 21.82
N PRO A 103 0.27 1.24 21.46
CA PRO A 103 1.66 1.07 21.07
C PRO A 103 2.49 0.46 22.21
N LEU A 104 3.05 -0.73 21.99
CA LEU A 104 4.09 -1.24 22.88
C LEU A 104 5.34 -0.38 22.65
N ARG A 105 5.66 0.44 23.65
CA ARG A 105 7.01 0.96 23.79
C ARG A 105 7.92 -0.23 24.02
N VAL A 106 8.65 -0.65 22.99
CA VAL A 106 9.82 -1.49 23.16
C VAL A 106 10.85 -0.61 23.88
N PHE A 107 10.99 -0.81 25.19
CA PHE A 107 12.12 -0.26 25.92
C PHE A 107 13.37 -0.99 25.42
N GLU A 108 14.41 -0.21 25.10
CA GLU A 108 15.77 -0.71 24.82
C GLU A 108 16.29 -1.62 25.94
#